data_AF-A0AAN5B0H7-F1
#
_entry.id   AF-A0AAN5B0H7-F1
#
_cell.length_a   1.000
_cell.length_b   1.000
_cell.length_c   1.000
_cell.angle_alpha   90.00
_cell.angle_beta   90.00
_cell.angle_gamma   90.00
#
_symmetry.space_group_name_H-M   'P 1'
#
loop_
_entity.id
_entity.type
_entity.pdbx_description
1 polymer ?
#
loop_
_entity_poly.entity_id
_entity_poly.type
_entity_poly.pdbx_seq_one_letter_code
_entity_poly.pdbx_strand_id
1 'polypeptide(L)'
;MTPYDPRRQNVTHPQPSGNQSRSKRELSMSWNETALSLSRAVGDRIALDASYPAAQCLRNLQLVDLPYAMERNGFRVGAALMKRWFTHPAFAMPPAWKDPSQSQLDHRTVSAHYLDTTTVPMSWALSFGRTQEKLEELKRAIQGQLLAKSLVASQDRLFGRLQRAGKLGTHPMVFGSGMPAVDLHETAHLNSRVVSSNGFEKLTDPIDDLYCALGAFTLHAAAEGIVMPLHQQRGPFTHQIDIHSLGFYIRDGAVAQIELQTA
;
A
#
# COMPACT_ATOMS: atom_id res chain seq x y z
N MET A 1 55.03 -24.86 -0.71
CA MET A 1 54.73 -25.85 -1.77
C MET A 1 54.48 -27.17 -1.09
N THR A 2 53.20 -27.54 -1.02
CA THR A 2 52.67 -28.79 -0.47
C THR A 2 51.64 -29.30 -1.49
N PRO A 3 51.54 -30.62 -1.77
CA PRO A 3 50.83 -31.09 -2.95
C PRO A 3 49.31 -31.13 -2.74
N TYR A 4 48.59 -30.79 -3.80
CA TYR A 4 47.13 -30.83 -3.94
C TYR A 4 46.64 -32.27 -4.14
N ASP A 5 45.74 -32.75 -3.27
CA ASP A 5 45.06 -34.05 -3.36
C ASP A 5 43.60 -33.84 -3.81
N PRO A 6 43.19 -34.29 -5.01
CA PRO A 6 41.86 -34.06 -5.53
C PRO A 6 40.98 -35.30 -5.33
N ARG A 7 40.61 -35.63 -4.09
CA ARG A 7 39.54 -36.61 -3.81
C ARG A 7 39.15 -36.66 -2.32
N ARG A 8 38.23 -35.78 -1.88
CA ARG A 8 37.18 -36.04 -0.87
C ARG A 8 36.50 -34.73 -0.44
N GLN A 9 35.25 -34.53 -0.88
CA GLN A 9 34.07 -34.20 -0.07
C GLN A 9 32.94 -33.71 -1.00
N ASN A 10 32.08 -34.65 -1.41
CA ASN A 10 30.75 -34.32 -1.90
C ASN A 10 29.90 -33.88 -0.70
N VAL A 11 29.73 -32.57 -0.53
CA VAL A 11 28.68 -32.01 0.33
C VAL A 11 27.48 -31.76 -0.57
N THR A 12 26.53 -32.70 -0.56
CA THR A 12 25.19 -32.51 -1.10
C THR A 12 24.51 -31.37 -0.35
N HIS A 13 24.39 -30.21 -0.99
CA HIS A 13 23.46 -29.16 -0.59
C HIS A 13 22.02 -29.68 -0.82
N PRO A 14 21.12 -29.64 0.17
CA PRO A 14 19.71 -29.92 -0.07
C PRO A 14 19.13 -28.79 -0.95
N GLN A 15 18.69 -29.18 -2.16
CA GLN A 15 17.84 -28.36 -3.02
C GLN A 15 16.58 -27.95 -2.23
N PRO A 16 16.15 -26.67 -2.25
CA PRO A 16 14.87 -26.28 -1.68
C PRO A 16 13.75 -26.94 -2.47
N SER A 17 12.91 -27.70 -1.76
CA SER A 17 11.82 -28.49 -2.30
C SER A 17 10.75 -27.60 -2.94
N GLY A 18 10.65 -27.64 -4.27
CA GLY A 18 9.60 -26.99 -5.07
C GLY A 18 8.16 -27.45 -4.76
N ASN A 19 7.98 -28.42 -3.85
CA ASN A 19 6.67 -28.94 -3.44
C ASN A 19 6.01 -28.17 -2.29
N GLN A 20 6.74 -27.50 -1.40
CA GLN A 20 6.11 -26.79 -0.27
C GLN A 20 5.40 -25.49 -0.71
N SER A 21 5.96 -24.78 -1.68
CA SER A 21 5.40 -23.54 -2.23
C SER A 21 4.12 -23.80 -3.04
N ARG A 22 4.07 -24.95 -3.72
CA ARG A 22 2.93 -25.40 -4.51
C ARG A 22 1.80 -25.93 -3.62
N SER A 23 2.14 -26.74 -2.62
CA SER A 23 1.20 -27.26 -1.63
C SER A 23 0.53 -26.16 -0.80
N LYS A 24 1.28 -25.14 -0.33
CA LYS A 24 0.68 -24.01 0.40
C LYS A 24 -0.27 -23.18 -0.47
N ARG A 25 0.07 -22.98 -1.76
CA ARG A 25 -0.81 -22.29 -2.71
C ARG A 25 -2.07 -23.10 -2.99
N GLU A 26 -1.96 -24.40 -3.26
CA GLU A 26 -3.10 -25.29 -3.52
C GLU A 26 -4.01 -25.43 -2.29
N LEU A 27 -3.44 -25.55 -1.08
CA LEU A 27 -4.20 -25.54 0.16
C LEU A 27 -4.90 -24.20 0.37
N SER A 28 -4.21 -23.07 0.19
CA SER A 28 -4.85 -21.74 0.33
C SER A 28 -5.98 -21.51 -0.67
N MET A 29 -5.86 -22.03 -1.90
CA MET A 29 -6.94 -22.00 -2.89
C MET A 29 -8.14 -22.84 -2.44
N SER A 30 -7.90 -24.05 -1.93
CA SER A 30 -8.96 -24.95 -1.42
C SER A 30 -9.74 -24.34 -0.25
N TRP A 31 -9.06 -23.68 0.70
CA TRP A 31 -9.73 -22.99 1.81
C TRP A 31 -10.57 -21.80 1.34
N ASN A 32 -10.07 -21.04 0.36
CA ASN A 32 -10.80 -19.91 -0.21
C ASN A 32 -12.05 -20.37 -0.97
N GLU A 33 -11.97 -21.46 -1.74
CA GLU A 33 -13.14 -22.02 -2.43
C GLU A 33 -14.20 -22.53 -1.45
N THR A 34 -13.77 -23.16 -0.36
CA THR A 34 -14.67 -23.65 0.69
C THR A 34 -15.38 -22.50 1.40
N ALA A 35 -14.65 -21.44 1.76
CA ALA A 35 -15.20 -20.24 2.38
C ALA A 35 -16.20 -19.53 1.45
N LEU A 36 -15.84 -19.35 0.17
CA LEU A 36 -16.74 -18.74 -0.82
C LEU A 36 -17.98 -19.60 -1.07
N SER A 37 -17.85 -20.93 -1.07
CA SER A 37 -18.99 -21.86 -1.19
C SER A 37 -19.96 -21.73 -0.01
N LEU A 38 -19.45 -21.56 1.22
CA LEU A 38 -20.28 -21.34 2.40
C LEU A 38 -20.99 -19.97 2.33
N SER A 39 -20.29 -18.92 1.90
CA SER A 39 -20.91 -17.60 1.69
C SER A 39 -22.00 -17.63 0.63
N ARG A 40 -21.87 -18.43 -0.44
CA ARG A 40 -22.94 -18.62 -1.44
C ARG A 40 -24.20 -19.24 -0.84
N ALA A 41 -24.07 -20.16 0.11
CA ALA A 41 -25.21 -20.84 0.73
C ALA A 41 -26.00 -19.93 1.69
N VAL A 42 -25.38 -18.89 2.23
CA VAL A 42 -25.94 -18.05 3.30
C VAL A 42 -26.23 -16.60 2.85
N GLY A 43 -25.67 -16.16 1.72
CA GLY A 43 -25.79 -14.76 1.27
C GLY A 43 -27.14 -14.41 0.62
N ASP A 44 -27.66 -13.23 0.97
CA ASP A 44 -28.84 -12.64 0.35
C ASP A 44 -28.62 -12.30 -1.13
N ARG A 45 -29.69 -12.38 -1.93
CA ARG A 45 -29.66 -12.02 -3.35
C ARG A 45 -29.60 -10.50 -3.53
N ILE A 46 -28.93 -10.05 -4.58
CA ILE A 46 -28.92 -8.62 -4.94
C ILE A 46 -30.35 -8.22 -5.31
N ALA A 47 -30.95 -7.31 -4.53
CA ALA A 47 -32.27 -6.78 -4.78
C ALA A 47 -32.21 -5.81 -5.99
N LEU A 48 -32.64 -6.30 -7.15
CA LEU A 48 -32.78 -5.48 -8.35
C LEU A 48 -34.26 -5.29 -8.66
N ASP A 49 -34.61 -4.05 -8.98
CA ASP A 49 -35.93 -3.73 -9.53
C ASP A 49 -36.14 -4.54 -10.82
N ALA A 50 -37.30 -5.16 -10.96
CA ALA A 50 -37.69 -5.91 -12.15
C ALA A 50 -37.72 -5.05 -13.42
N SER A 51 -37.75 -3.73 -13.28
CA SER A 51 -37.64 -2.77 -14.39
C SER A 51 -36.23 -2.66 -14.99
N TYR A 52 -35.19 -3.15 -14.32
CA TYR A 52 -33.82 -3.07 -14.82
C TYR A 52 -33.59 -4.09 -15.95
N PRO A 53 -33.15 -3.69 -17.16
CA PRO A 53 -33.06 -4.59 -18.33
C PRO A 53 -32.20 -5.84 -18.14
N ALA A 54 -31.23 -5.79 -17.20
CA ALA A 54 -30.38 -6.93 -16.87
C ALA A 54 -30.77 -7.65 -15.56
N ALA A 55 -31.93 -7.32 -14.96
CA ALA A 55 -32.39 -7.93 -13.70
C ALA A 55 -32.49 -9.45 -13.79
N GLN A 56 -32.86 -10.00 -14.95
CA GLN A 56 -32.88 -11.46 -15.18
C GLN A 56 -31.48 -12.08 -15.20
N CYS A 57 -30.48 -11.42 -15.80
CA CYS A 57 -29.09 -11.87 -15.81
C CYS A 57 -28.45 -11.81 -14.43
N LEU A 58 -28.89 -10.86 -13.59
CA LEU A 58 -28.35 -10.62 -12.26
C LEU A 58 -29.13 -11.34 -11.15
N ARG A 59 -30.28 -11.97 -11.47
CA ARG A 59 -31.14 -12.68 -10.50
C ARG A 59 -30.40 -13.78 -9.73
N ASN A 60 -29.40 -14.38 -10.35
CA ASN A 60 -28.58 -15.45 -9.77
C ASN A 60 -27.15 -15.01 -9.42
N LEU A 61 -26.82 -13.72 -9.63
CA LEU A 61 -25.51 -13.20 -9.28
C LEU A 61 -25.44 -12.95 -7.77
N GLN A 62 -24.48 -13.57 -7.10
CA GLN A 62 -24.15 -13.25 -5.72
C GLN A 62 -22.92 -12.36 -5.66
N LEU A 63 -22.78 -11.59 -4.58
CA LEU A 63 -21.62 -10.70 -4.39
C LEU A 63 -20.29 -11.47 -4.44
N VAL A 64 -20.28 -12.71 -3.95
CA VAL A 64 -19.13 -13.62 -3.98
C VAL A 64 -18.79 -14.15 -5.37
N ASP A 65 -19.61 -13.91 -6.38
CA ASP A 65 -19.33 -14.25 -7.78
C ASP A 65 -18.48 -13.19 -8.48
N LEU A 66 -18.45 -11.96 -7.94
CA LEU A 66 -17.73 -10.84 -8.53
C LEU A 66 -16.24 -11.13 -8.78
N PRO A 67 -15.48 -11.75 -7.85
CA PRO A 67 -14.07 -12.05 -8.12
C PRO A 67 -13.86 -12.95 -9.34
N TYR A 68 -14.77 -13.90 -9.60
CA TYR A 68 -14.68 -14.77 -10.77
C TYR A 68 -14.97 -14.00 -12.07
N ALA A 69 -15.95 -13.09 -12.04
CA ALA A 69 -16.23 -12.19 -13.16
C ALA A 69 -15.04 -11.27 -13.44
N MET A 70 -14.40 -10.74 -12.40
CA MET A 70 -13.20 -9.92 -12.49
C MET A 70 -12.02 -10.69 -13.12
N GLU A 71 -11.77 -11.92 -12.67
CA GLU A 71 -10.71 -12.77 -13.26
C GLU A 71 -10.93 -13.06 -14.74
N ARG A 72 -12.18 -13.31 -15.16
CA ARG A 72 -12.53 -13.50 -16.58
C ARG A 72 -12.26 -12.26 -17.44
N ASN A 73 -12.32 -11.06 -16.85
CA ASN A 73 -12.01 -9.80 -17.52
C ASN A 73 -10.54 -9.40 -17.37
N GLY A 74 -9.70 -10.22 -16.74
CA GLY A 74 -8.29 -9.93 -16.52
C GLY A 74 -8.01 -8.99 -15.32
N PHE A 75 -9.03 -8.69 -14.50
CA PHE A 75 -8.92 -7.83 -13.33
C PHE A 75 -8.40 -8.60 -12.11
N ARG A 76 -7.15 -9.01 -12.18
CA ARG A 76 -6.54 -9.97 -11.24
C ARG A 76 -6.32 -9.38 -9.86
N VAL A 77 -5.83 -8.14 -9.78
CA VAL A 77 -5.51 -7.51 -8.47
C VAL A 77 -6.80 -7.18 -7.74
N GLY A 78 -7.80 -6.64 -8.43
CA GLY A 78 -9.10 -6.38 -7.82
C GLY A 78 -9.79 -7.67 -7.37
N ALA A 79 -9.69 -8.75 -8.15
CA ALA A 79 -10.27 -10.03 -7.76
C ALA A 79 -9.60 -10.59 -6.50
N ALA A 80 -8.27 -10.45 -6.39
CA ALA A 80 -7.51 -10.89 -5.23
C ALA A 80 -7.91 -10.10 -3.96
N LEU A 81 -8.04 -8.78 -4.05
CA LEU A 81 -8.49 -7.93 -2.95
C LEU A 81 -9.92 -8.30 -2.52
N MET A 82 -10.82 -8.50 -3.47
CA MET A 82 -12.21 -8.83 -3.16
C MET A 82 -12.34 -10.24 -2.54
N LYS A 83 -11.56 -11.23 -3.02
CA LYS A 83 -11.44 -12.55 -2.36
C LYS A 83 -10.92 -12.41 -0.93
N ARG A 84 -9.91 -11.58 -0.71
CA ARG A 84 -9.38 -11.31 0.63
C ARG A 84 -10.47 -10.71 1.52
N TRP A 85 -11.21 -9.73 1.01
CA TRP A 85 -12.29 -9.07 1.76
C TRP A 85 -13.39 -10.03 2.20
N PHE A 86 -13.80 -10.97 1.34
CA PHE A 86 -14.84 -11.96 1.70
C PHE A 86 -14.36 -13.08 2.63
N THR A 87 -13.06 -13.35 2.67
CA THR A 87 -12.49 -14.47 3.43
C THR A 87 -11.88 -14.06 4.76
N HIS A 88 -11.46 -12.80 4.90
CA HIS A 88 -10.85 -12.29 6.13
C HIS A 88 -11.90 -11.84 7.14
N PRO A 89 -11.62 -11.98 8.45
CA PRO A 89 -12.52 -11.49 9.48
C PRO A 89 -12.75 -9.98 9.33
N ALA A 90 -13.99 -9.56 9.53
CA ALA A 90 -14.33 -8.16 9.50
C ALA A 90 -13.53 -7.37 10.55
N PHE A 91 -12.98 -6.23 10.14
CA PHE A 91 -12.33 -5.29 11.05
C PHE A 91 -13.35 -4.25 11.51
N ALA A 92 -13.70 -4.29 12.80
CA ALA A 92 -14.52 -3.26 13.41
C ALA A 92 -13.64 -2.04 13.74
N MET A 93 -13.72 -1.01 12.89
CA MET A 93 -13.00 0.24 13.08
C MET A 93 -13.37 0.88 14.43
N PRO A 94 -12.41 1.12 15.34
CA PRO A 94 -12.67 1.75 16.62
C PRO A 94 -13.34 3.13 16.45
N PRO A 95 -14.33 3.51 17.27
CA PRO A 95 -14.99 4.81 17.17
C PRO A 95 -14.03 6.01 17.19
N ALA A 96 -12.96 5.92 17.97
CA ALA A 96 -11.93 6.96 18.05
C ALA A 96 -11.25 7.25 16.70
N TRP A 97 -11.21 6.28 15.78
CA TRP A 97 -10.62 6.49 14.46
C TRP A 97 -11.52 7.29 13.51
N LYS A 98 -12.82 7.39 13.86
CA LYS A 98 -13.80 8.18 13.12
C LYS A 98 -13.89 9.62 13.62
N ASP A 99 -13.26 9.93 14.75
CA ASP A 99 -13.22 11.26 15.33
C ASP A 99 -12.00 12.03 14.78
N PRO A 100 -12.22 13.08 13.96
CA PRO A 100 -11.13 13.88 13.41
C PRO A 100 -10.29 14.59 14.48
N SER A 101 -10.82 14.81 15.69
CA SER A 101 -10.08 15.42 16.81
C SER A 101 -9.14 14.43 17.53
N GLN A 102 -9.41 13.13 17.41
CA GLN A 102 -8.60 12.02 17.95
C GLN A 102 -7.77 11.31 16.87
N SER A 103 -7.80 11.82 15.63
CA SER A 103 -7.31 11.15 14.41
C SER A 103 -5.79 11.04 14.26
N GLN A 104 -5.04 11.02 15.36
CA GLN A 104 -3.64 10.59 15.36
C GLN A 104 -3.59 9.08 15.52
N LEU A 105 -4.07 8.38 14.49
CA LEU A 105 -3.91 6.94 14.40
C LEU A 105 -2.44 6.61 14.16
N ASP A 106 -1.88 5.78 15.02
CA ASP A 106 -0.62 5.08 14.73
C ASP A 106 -0.94 3.76 14.02
N HIS A 107 -0.68 3.70 12.71
CA HIS A 107 -1.00 2.52 11.90
C HIS A 107 -0.21 1.27 12.29
N ARG A 108 0.89 1.42 13.06
CA ARG A 108 1.67 0.29 13.59
C ARG A 108 0.91 -0.48 14.67
N THR A 109 -0.13 0.12 15.25
CA THR A 109 -1.02 -0.54 16.22
C THR A 109 -2.02 -1.47 15.57
N VAL A 110 -2.20 -1.38 14.25
CA VAL A 110 -3.09 -2.26 13.50
C VAL A 110 -2.40 -3.60 13.31
N SER A 111 -3.08 -4.69 13.70
CA SER A 111 -2.55 -6.04 13.49
C SER A 111 -2.26 -6.27 12.00
N ALA A 112 -1.10 -6.86 11.71
CA ALA A 112 -0.67 -7.22 10.37
C ALA A 112 -1.69 -8.11 9.63
N HIS A 113 -2.56 -8.82 10.37
CA HIS A 113 -3.66 -9.60 9.79
C HIS A 113 -4.66 -8.73 8.99
N TYR A 114 -4.87 -7.49 9.41
CA TYR A 114 -5.76 -6.52 8.77
C TYR A 114 -5.05 -5.61 7.76
N LEU A 115 -3.74 -5.77 7.59
CA LEU A 115 -2.95 -5.01 6.65
C LEU A 115 -2.64 -5.88 5.42
N ASP A 116 -2.88 -5.32 4.24
CA ASP A 116 -2.36 -5.88 3.00
C ASP A 116 -1.19 -5.03 2.50
N THR A 117 -0.04 -5.65 2.33
CA THR A 117 1.18 -4.99 1.86
C THR A 117 1.75 -5.65 0.60
N THR A 118 1.03 -6.63 0.04
CA THR A 118 1.55 -7.52 -1.02
C THR A 118 0.66 -7.65 -2.24
N THR A 119 -0.64 -7.45 -2.11
CA THR A 119 -1.60 -7.69 -3.21
C THR A 119 -1.52 -6.61 -4.28
N VAL A 120 -1.13 -5.38 -3.92
CA VAL A 120 -1.17 -4.21 -4.79
C VAL A 120 0.26 -3.67 -5.02
N PRO A 121 1.02 -4.29 -5.94
CA PRO A 121 2.35 -3.82 -6.24
C PRO A 121 2.36 -2.43 -6.84
N MET A 122 3.28 -1.58 -6.36
CA MET A 122 3.50 -0.26 -6.94
C MET A 122 3.85 -0.37 -8.43
N SER A 123 4.68 -1.33 -8.82
CA SER A 123 5.00 -1.59 -10.22
C SER A 123 3.77 -1.93 -11.08
N TRP A 124 2.79 -2.64 -10.52
CA TRP A 124 1.49 -2.87 -11.17
C TRP A 124 0.68 -1.58 -11.23
N ALA A 125 0.59 -0.83 -10.14
CA ALA A 125 -0.19 0.41 -10.10
C ALA A 125 0.37 1.47 -11.06
N LEU A 126 1.70 1.50 -11.23
CA LEU A 126 2.41 2.35 -12.17
C LEU A 126 2.32 1.87 -13.62
N SER A 127 1.71 0.73 -13.91
CA SER A 127 1.36 0.38 -15.29
C SER A 127 0.17 1.20 -15.82
N PHE A 128 -0.57 1.88 -14.95
CA PHE A 128 -1.72 2.71 -15.29
C PHE A 128 -1.31 4.18 -15.41
N GLY A 129 -1.60 4.80 -16.55
CA GLY A 129 -1.23 6.20 -16.84
C GLY A 129 -1.68 7.19 -15.75
N ARG A 130 -2.92 7.05 -15.25
CA ARG A 130 -3.45 7.91 -14.17
C ARG A 130 -2.64 7.86 -12.87
N THR A 131 -2.04 6.71 -12.55
CA THR A 131 -1.16 6.58 -11.38
C THR A 131 0.18 7.24 -11.66
N GLN A 132 0.75 7.04 -12.86
CA GLN A 132 2.01 7.67 -13.26
C GLN A 132 1.91 9.20 -13.24
N GLU A 133 0.85 9.75 -13.83
CA GLU A 133 0.60 11.20 -13.85
C GLU A 133 0.57 11.79 -12.43
N LYS A 134 -0.12 11.11 -11.50
CA LYS A 134 -0.20 11.55 -10.11
C LYS A 134 1.10 11.34 -9.33
N LEU A 135 1.89 10.33 -9.67
CA LEU A 135 3.23 10.17 -9.13
C LEU A 135 4.13 11.34 -9.56
N GLU A 136 4.12 11.70 -10.84
CA GLU A 136 4.91 12.83 -11.35
C GLU A 136 4.43 14.16 -10.77
N GLU A 137 3.12 14.36 -10.62
CA GLU A 137 2.57 15.51 -9.89
C GLU A 137 3.08 15.56 -8.44
N LEU A 138 3.08 14.43 -7.74
CA LEU A 138 3.57 14.32 -6.36
C LEU A 138 5.07 14.64 -6.28
N LYS A 139 5.90 14.12 -7.20
CA LYS A 139 7.34 14.44 -7.30
C LYS A 139 7.56 15.94 -7.49
N ARG A 140 6.87 16.55 -8.46
CA ARG A 140 6.97 18.00 -8.73
C ARG A 140 6.52 18.83 -7.54
N ALA A 141 5.50 18.38 -6.80
CA ALA A 141 5.05 19.05 -5.57
C ALA A 141 6.13 19.05 -4.48
N ILE A 142 6.80 17.91 -4.26
CA ILE A 142 7.87 17.76 -3.28
C ILE A 142 9.10 18.58 -3.67
N GLN A 143 9.38 18.71 -4.96
CA GLN A 143 10.48 19.54 -5.48
C GLN A 143 10.13 21.04 -5.56
N GLY A 144 8.92 21.45 -5.16
CA GLY A 144 8.47 22.84 -5.23
C GLY A 144 8.20 23.38 -6.64
N GLN A 145 8.17 22.50 -7.65
CA GLN A 145 8.00 22.85 -9.06
C GLN A 145 6.54 23.08 -9.49
N LEU A 146 5.57 22.81 -8.61
CA LEU A 146 4.16 23.14 -8.84
C LEU A 146 3.80 24.49 -8.20
N LEU A 147 3.93 24.56 -6.88
CA LEU A 147 3.62 25.75 -6.09
C LEU A 147 4.57 25.77 -4.89
N ALA A 148 5.17 26.92 -4.57
CA ALA A 148 6.08 27.05 -3.42
C ALA A 148 5.44 26.57 -2.09
N LYS A 149 4.13 26.81 -1.91
CA LYS A 149 3.36 26.32 -0.75
C LYS A 149 3.35 24.79 -0.62
N SER A 150 3.49 24.04 -1.72
CA SER A 150 3.53 22.58 -1.70
C SER A 150 4.83 22.05 -1.12
N LEU A 151 5.94 22.75 -1.38
CA LEU A 151 7.25 22.43 -0.80
C LEU A 151 7.23 22.68 0.71
N VAL A 152 6.76 23.85 1.15
CA VAL A 152 6.65 24.20 2.57
C VAL A 152 5.77 23.20 3.30
N ALA A 153 4.58 22.87 2.77
CA ALA A 153 3.70 21.87 3.38
C ALA A 153 4.35 20.47 3.47
N SER A 154 5.20 20.10 2.51
CA SER A 154 5.95 18.83 2.56
C SER A 154 7.02 18.87 3.66
N GLN A 155 7.75 19.97 3.76
CA GLN A 155 8.77 20.19 4.80
C GLN A 155 8.16 20.19 6.20
N ASP A 156 7.08 20.95 6.42
CA ASP A 156 6.37 21.02 7.71
C ASP A 156 5.89 19.64 8.16
N ARG A 157 5.34 18.87 7.21
CA ARG A 157 4.84 17.52 7.47
C ARG A 157 5.96 16.55 7.82
N LEU A 158 7.07 16.55 7.08
CA LEU A 158 8.24 15.73 7.40
C LEU A 158 8.85 16.13 8.75
N PHE A 159 9.05 17.43 8.98
CA PHE A 159 9.58 17.94 10.25
C PHE A 159 8.72 17.51 11.44
N GLY A 160 7.40 17.69 11.34
CA GLY A 160 6.47 17.26 12.39
C GLY A 160 6.45 15.75 12.63
N ARG A 161 6.75 14.93 11.61
CA ARG A 161 6.89 13.47 11.73
C ARG A 161 8.20 13.09 12.41
N LEU A 162 9.31 13.70 12.01
CA LEU A 162 10.62 13.49 12.62
C LEU A 162 10.66 13.96 14.08
N GLN A 163 10.02 15.08 14.40
CA GLN A 163 9.89 15.57 15.77
C GLN A 163 9.16 14.56 16.66
N ARG A 164 8.00 14.06 16.21
CA ARG A 164 7.23 13.04 16.94
C ARG A 164 7.97 11.71 17.06
N ALA A 165 8.78 11.36 16.06
CA ALA A 165 9.64 10.19 16.10
C ALA A 165 10.92 10.39 16.94
N GLY A 166 11.11 11.56 17.57
CA GLY A 166 12.28 11.85 18.41
C GLY A 166 13.59 11.95 17.63
N LYS A 167 13.54 12.26 16.33
CA LYS A 167 14.71 12.33 15.44
C LYS A 167 15.41 13.68 15.44
N LEU A 168 14.79 14.71 16.02
CA LEU A 168 15.35 16.06 16.14
C LEU A 168 16.19 16.20 17.41
N GLY A 169 17.27 15.41 17.49
CA GLY A 169 18.16 15.35 18.65
C GLY A 169 19.36 16.31 18.58
N THR A 170 20.31 16.12 19.49
CA THR A 170 21.60 16.84 19.55
C THR A 170 22.73 16.17 18.77
N HIS A 171 22.45 15.02 18.15
CA HIS A 171 23.39 14.27 17.33
C HIS A 171 22.78 13.95 15.97
N PRO A 172 23.59 13.70 14.92
CA PRO A 172 23.07 13.23 13.64
C PRO A 172 22.25 11.95 13.79
N MET A 173 21.07 11.90 13.16
CA MET A 173 20.18 10.75 13.22
C MET A 173 19.70 10.33 11.83
N VAL A 174 19.85 9.06 11.50
CA VAL A 174 19.28 8.46 10.29
C VAL A 174 17.77 8.24 10.48
N PHE A 175 17.00 8.47 9.42
CA PHE A 175 15.58 8.18 9.35
C PHE A 175 15.20 7.50 8.03
N GLY A 176 14.12 6.72 8.06
CA GLY A 176 13.50 6.09 6.89
C GLY A 176 14.24 4.91 6.26
N SER A 177 15.51 4.68 6.61
CA SER A 177 16.32 3.61 6.00
C SER A 177 15.78 2.21 6.30
N GLY A 178 15.50 1.43 5.26
CA GLY A 178 15.06 0.03 5.35
C GLY A 178 13.71 -0.19 6.02
N MET A 179 12.89 0.85 6.18
CA MET A 179 11.61 0.77 6.89
C MET A 179 10.45 0.35 5.96
N PRO A 180 9.48 -0.44 6.46
CA PRO A 180 8.27 -0.78 5.72
C PRO A 180 7.31 0.42 5.60
N ALA A 181 6.29 0.28 4.74
CA ALA A 181 5.33 1.35 4.38
C ALA A 181 4.66 1.99 5.57
N VAL A 182 4.23 1.15 6.50
CA VAL A 182 3.52 1.55 7.71
C VAL A 182 4.43 2.38 8.61
N ASP A 183 5.70 1.98 8.78
CA ASP A 183 6.65 2.72 9.60
C ASP A 183 7.04 4.05 8.94
N LEU A 184 7.32 4.04 7.64
CA LEU A 184 7.62 5.26 6.88
C LEU A 184 6.47 6.27 6.92
N HIS A 185 5.23 5.80 6.84
CA HIS A 185 4.04 6.65 6.99
C HIS A 185 4.03 7.39 8.32
N GLU A 186 4.42 6.70 9.40
CA GLU A 186 4.38 7.28 10.74
C GLU A 186 5.56 8.17 11.06
N THR A 187 6.76 7.84 10.56
CA THR A 187 7.99 8.50 10.98
C THR A 187 8.58 9.48 9.97
N ALA A 188 8.28 9.32 8.67
CA ALA A 188 8.99 10.06 7.61
C ALA A 188 8.10 10.48 6.42
N HIS A 189 6.77 10.49 6.60
CA HIS A 189 5.83 10.90 5.56
C HIS A 189 6.01 12.38 5.19
N LEU A 190 6.06 12.64 3.89
CA LEU A 190 6.27 13.97 3.29
C LEU A 190 4.97 14.55 2.75
N ASN A 191 4.35 13.87 1.79
CA ASN A 191 3.26 14.44 1.01
C ASN A 191 2.40 13.31 0.40
N SER A 192 1.21 13.67 -0.07
CA SER A 192 0.28 12.73 -0.65
C SER A 192 -0.57 13.36 -1.74
N ARG A 193 -1.01 12.57 -2.71
CA ARG A 193 -1.94 12.96 -3.77
C ARG A 193 -3.01 11.90 -3.94
N VAL A 194 -4.24 12.35 -4.01
CA VAL A 194 -5.36 11.45 -4.29
C VAL A 194 -5.30 11.08 -5.76
N VAL A 195 -5.26 9.77 -6.02
CA VAL A 195 -5.53 9.18 -7.33
C VAL A 195 -7.02 8.87 -7.33
N SER A 196 -7.78 9.92 -7.61
CA SER A 196 -9.20 9.83 -7.88
C SER A 196 -9.49 10.88 -8.91
N SER A 197 -10.13 10.43 -9.97
CA SER A 197 -10.96 11.24 -10.80
C SER A 197 -12.01 11.95 -9.92
N ASN A 198 -12.22 13.25 -10.12
CA ASN A 198 -13.35 13.95 -9.49
C ASN A 198 -14.68 13.31 -9.97
N GLY A 199 -15.81 13.59 -9.32
CA GLY A 199 -17.07 12.84 -9.56
C GLY A 199 -17.50 12.75 -11.03
N PHE A 200 -17.12 13.72 -11.85
CA PHE A 200 -17.34 13.72 -13.30
C PHE A 200 -16.33 12.84 -14.06
N GLU A 201 -15.04 12.96 -13.75
CA GLU A 201 -13.99 12.10 -14.35
C GLU A 201 -14.20 10.61 -13.98
N LYS A 202 -14.76 10.29 -12.80
CA LYS A 202 -15.08 8.92 -12.38
C LYS A 202 -16.11 8.24 -13.28
N LEU A 203 -17.00 9.00 -13.91
CA LEU A 203 -18.00 8.48 -14.85
C LEU A 203 -17.37 8.10 -16.19
N THR A 204 -16.20 8.68 -16.50
CA THR A 204 -15.46 8.45 -17.75
C THR A 204 -14.25 7.55 -17.58
N ASP A 205 -13.86 7.24 -16.33
CA ASP A 205 -12.76 6.32 -16.05
C ASP A 205 -13.04 4.94 -16.67
N PRO A 206 -12.04 4.32 -17.32
CA PRO A 206 -12.19 2.96 -17.79
C PRO A 206 -12.43 2.03 -16.60
N ILE A 207 -13.41 1.13 -16.76
CA ILE A 207 -13.59 0.00 -15.84
C ILE A 207 -12.46 -0.99 -16.12
N ASP A 208 -11.36 -0.83 -15.38
CA ASP A 208 -10.16 -1.66 -15.46
C ASP A 208 -9.78 -2.26 -14.09
N ASP A 209 -8.72 -3.06 -14.05
CA ASP A 209 -8.27 -3.73 -12.82
C ASP A 209 -7.95 -2.73 -11.70
N LEU A 210 -7.37 -1.57 -12.03
CA LEU A 210 -7.04 -0.55 -11.04
C LEU A 210 -8.29 0.08 -10.43
N TYR A 211 -9.31 0.37 -11.26
CA TYR A 211 -10.58 0.89 -10.79
C TYR A 211 -11.27 -0.13 -9.88
N CYS A 212 -11.32 -1.40 -10.29
CA CYS A 212 -11.96 -2.43 -9.49
C CYS A 212 -11.18 -2.79 -8.22
N ALA A 213 -9.86 -2.60 -8.21
CA ALA A 213 -9.02 -2.87 -7.04
C ALA A 213 -9.11 -1.79 -5.97
N LEU A 214 -8.98 -0.52 -6.38
CA LEU A 214 -8.75 0.58 -5.45
C LEU A 214 -9.81 1.68 -5.53
N GLY A 215 -10.60 1.75 -6.62
CA GLY A 215 -11.54 2.83 -6.87
C GLY A 215 -10.88 4.21 -6.84
N ALA A 216 -10.88 4.84 -5.66
CA ALA A 216 -10.12 6.05 -5.35
C ALA A 216 -9.11 5.74 -4.25
N PHE A 217 -7.83 6.03 -4.49
CA PHE A 217 -6.77 5.79 -3.51
C PHE A 217 -5.87 7.02 -3.36
N THR A 218 -4.94 6.95 -2.42
CA THR A 218 -3.96 8.03 -2.22
C THR A 218 -2.55 7.50 -2.46
N LEU A 219 -1.79 8.19 -3.31
CA LEU A 219 -0.35 8.03 -3.41
C LEU A 219 0.32 8.88 -2.32
N HIS A 220 1.30 8.31 -1.67
CA HIS A 220 2.06 8.93 -0.61
C HIS A 220 3.55 8.89 -0.93
N ALA A 221 4.27 9.86 -0.37
CA ALA A 221 5.72 9.91 -0.38
C ALA A 221 6.25 9.95 1.05
N ALA A 222 7.35 9.23 1.29
CA ALA A 222 8.15 9.33 2.50
C ALA A 222 9.63 9.52 2.13
N ALA A 223 10.40 10.12 3.03
CA ALA A 223 11.83 10.33 2.82
C ALA A 223 12.67 9.35 3.65
N GLU A 224 13.85 9.07 3.12
CA GLU A 224 14.99 8.52 3.85
C GLU A 224 16.10 9.56 3.84
N GLY A 225 16.84 9.66 4.93
CA GLY A 225 17.92 10.63 5.03
C GLY A 225 18.54 10.72 6.42
N ILE A 226 19.21 11.85 6.65
CA ILE A 226 19.86 12.18 7.91
C ILE A 226 19.36 13.53 8.39
N VAL A 227 19.03 13.61 9.68
CA VAL A 227 18.83 14.87 10.38
C VAL A 227 20.14 15.26 11.05
N MET A 228 20.64 16.45 10.78
CA MET A 228 21.84 17.01 11.41
C MET A 228 21.46 18.22 12.29
N PRO A 229 21.86 18.23 13.57
CA PRO A 229 21.70 19.42 14.40
C PRO A 229 22.69 20.49 13.92
N LEU A 230 22.19 21.69 13.67
CA LEU A 230 23.01 22.85 13.41
C LEU A 230 23.30 23.53 14.74
N HIS A 231 24.58 23.57 15.11
CA HIS A 231 24.98 24.21 16.35
C HIS A 231 24.93 25.73 16.19
N GLN A 232 23.97 26.38 16.84
CA GLN A 232 23.98 27.83 17.01
C GLN A 232 24.66 28.21 18.33
N GLN A 233 25.50 29.26 18.27
CA GLN A 233 26.18 29.83 19.44
C GLN A 233 25.21 30.50 20.42
N ARG A 234 24.06 30.99 19.93
CA ARG A 234 22.93 31.52 20.72
C ARG A 234 21.63 31.27 19.95
N GLY A 235 20.71 30.50 20.53
CA GLY A 235 19.40 30.19 19.93
C GLY A 235 18.94 28.75 20.17
N PRO A 236 17.67 28.42 19.87
CA PRO A 236 17.20 27.03 19.86
C PRO A 236 17.97 26.22 18.79
N PHE A 237 18.17 24.92 19.03
CA PHE A 237 18.74 24.04 18.01
C PHE A 237 17.90 24.11 16.73
N THR A 238 18.55 24.43 15.62
CA THR A 238 17.97 24.25 14.29
C THR A 238 18.46 22.93 13.72
N HIS A 239 17.66 22.30 12.85
CA HIS A 239 17.99 21.02 12.24
C HIS A 239 18.03 21.18 10.73
N GLN A 240 19.11 20.68 10.12
CA GLN A 240 19.17 20.44 8.69
C GLN A 240 18.70 19.01 8.42
N ILE A 241 17.86 18.84 7.40
CA ILE A 241 17.36 17.53 6.98
C ILE A 241 17.88 17.29 5.57
N ASP A 242 18.79 16.33 5.44
CA ASP A 242 19.33 15.90 4.15
C ASP A 242 18.57 14.65 3.71
N ILE A 243 17.82 14.78 2.61
CA ILE A 243 17.05 13.68 2.02
C ILE A 243 17.94 12.96 1.01
N HIS A 244 18.12 11.65 1.19
CA HIS A 244 18.91 10.81 0.30
C HIS A 244 18.05 10.10 -0.74
N SER A 245 16.85 9.66 -0.36
CA SER A 245 15.95 8.92 -1.24
C SER A 245 14.48 9.21 -0.90
N LEU A 246 13.60 8.95 -1.88
CA LEU A 246 12.16 9.03 -1.71
C LEU A 246 11.53 7.65 -1.90
N GLY A 247 10.66 7.26 -0.97
CA GLY A 247 9.79 6.10 -1.09
C GLY A 247 8.39 6.50 -1.48
N PHE A 248 7.79 5.82 -2.45
CA PHE A 248 6.40 6.05 -2.86
C PHE A 248 5.56 4.83 -2.53
N TYR A 249 4.35 5.06 -2.02
CA TYR A 249 3.43 3.99 -1.67
C TYR A 249 1.98 4.38 -1.86
N ILE A 250 1.13 3.37 -2.08
CA ILE A 250 -0.31 3.53 -2.10
C ILE A 250 -0.86 3.34 -0.70
N ARG A 251 -1.83 4.19 -0.32
CA ARG A 251 -2.72 3.96 0.80
C ARG A 251 -4.16 4.02 0.31
N ASP A 252 -4.84 2.90 0.48
CA ASP A 252 -6.30 2.81 0.45
C ASP A 252 -6.74 2.27 1.82
N GLY A 253 -8.02 2.35 2.19
CA GLY A 253 -8.57 2.16 3.55
C GLY A 253 -8.11 0.94 4.38
N ALA A 254 -7.31 0.02 3.82
CA ALA A 254 -6.57 -1.03 4.53
C ALA A 254 -5.23 -1.51 3.88
N VAL A 255 -4.66 -0.83 2.86
CA VAL A 255 -3.52 -1.36 2.06
C VAL A 255 -2.37 -0.37 2.02
N ALA A 256 -1.14 -0.80 2.32
CA ALA A 256 0.07 0.02 2.20
C ALA A 256 1.23 -0.76 1.53
N GLN A 257 1.66 -0.36 0.33
CA GLN A 257 2.84 -0.96 -0.33
C GLN A 257 3.80 0.11 -0.87
N ILE A 258 5.08 0.02 -0.50
CA ILE A 258 6.18 0.86 -1.04
C ILE A 258 6.85 0.21 -2.25
N GLU A 259 7.24 1.05 -3.21
CA GLU A 259 8.43 0.83 -4.03
C GLU A 259 9.34 2.06 -3.89
N LEU A 260 10.59 1.80 -3.50
CA LEU A 260 11.63 2.82 -3.39
C LEU A 260 12.08 3.15 -4.82
N GLN A 261 11.82 4.37 -5.27
CA GLN A 261 12.49 4.92 -6.44
C GLN A 261 13.52 5.93 -5.94
N THR A 262 14.79 5.55 -6.01
CA THR A 262 15.89 6.53 -5.94
C THR A 262 15.75 7.47 -7.14
N ALA A 263 15.50 8.74 -6.85
CA ALA A 263 15.63 9.83 -7.81
C ALA A 263 17.10 10.17 -8.03
#